data_AF-A0A353FET6-F1
#
_entry.id   AF-A0A353FET6-F1
#
_cell.length_a   1.000
_cell.length_b   1.000
_cell.length_c   1.000
_cell.angle_alpha   90.00
_cell.angle_beta   90.00
_cell.angle_gamma   90.00
#
_symmetry.space_group_name_H-M   'P 1'
#
loop_
_entity.id
_entity.type
_entity.pdbx_description
1 polymer ?
#
loop_
_entity_poly.entity_id
_entity_poly.type
_entity_poly.pdbx_seq_one_letter_code
_entity_poly.pdbx_strand_id
1 'polypeptide(L)'
;AILNSDLGLNPQNNGELVIINIPPLTEERRRDLVKAARAEGEDARIGIRSVRKEANDEIKALDGISEDLIKDAEERVQSLTNKYTKKVDDILEKKEGEIMHV
;
A
#
# COMPACT_ATOMS: atom_id res chain seq x y z
N ALA A 1 -16.33 -19.85 9.64
CA ALA A 1 -15.67 -18.65 9.09
C ALA A 1 -14.21 -18.57 9.54
N ILE A 2 -13.90 -18.49 10.85
CA ILE A 2 -12.51 -18.37 11.35
C ILE A 2 -11.68 -19.64 11.08
N LEU A 3 -12.21 -20.83 11.36
CA LEU A 3 -11.53 -22.12 11.07
C LEU A 3 -11.28 -22.40 9.58
N ASN A 4 -12.03 -21.75 8.69
CA ASN A 4 -11.90 -21.93 7.23
C ASN A 4 -11.08 -20.79 6.57
N SER A 5 -10.52 -19.88 7.38
CA SER A 5 -9.56 -18.92 6.88
C SER A 5 -8.17 -19.57 6.89
N ASP A 6 -7.38 -19.38 5.83
CA ASP A 6 -6.00 -19.90 5.65
C ASP A 6 -4.99 -19.35 6.69
N LEU A 7 -5.47 -18.90 7.85
CA LEU A 7 -4.69 -18.34 8.93
C LEU A 7 -3.99 -19.43 9.77
N GLY A 8 -4.40 -20.70 9.67
CA GLY A 8 -3.78 -21.81 10.41
C GLY A 8 -3.94 -21.69 11.94
N LEU A 9 -4.97 -20.96 12.38
CA LEU A 9 -5.20 -20.65 13.78
C LEU A 9 -6.23 -21.61 14.39
N ASN A 10 -5.95 -22.12 15.58
CA ASN A 10 -6.86 -22.96 16.35
C ASN A 10 -7.61 -22.10 17.39
N PRO A 11 -8.82 -21.59 17.09
CA PRO A 11 -9.62 -20.85 18.05
C PRO A 11 -10.04 -21.74 19.21
N GLN A 12 -9.84 -21.28 20.44
CA GLN A 12 -10.44 -21.86 21.65
C GLN A 12 -11.68 -21.05 22.03
N ASN A 13 -12.82 -21.73 22.14
CA ASN A 13 -14.07 -21.11 22.54
C ASN A 13 -14.43 -21.57 23.97
N ASN A 14 -14.58 -20.62 24.90
CA ASN A 14 -14.92 -20.94 26.29
C ASN A 14 -16.41 -20.73 26.63
N GLY A 15 -17.27 -20.51 25.62
CA GLY A 15 -18.72 -20.31 25.78
C GLY A 15 -19.16 -18.84 25.71
N GLU A 16 -18.28 -17.89 26.03
CA GLU A 16 -18.53 -16.44 25.89
C GLU A 16 -17.56 -15.75 24.92
N LEU A 17 -16.32 -16.21 24.84
CA LEU A 17 -15.26 -15.61 24.04
C LEU A 17 -14.54 -16.65 23.18
N VAL A 18 -14.17 -16.24 21.96
CA VAL A 18 -13.30 -16.99 21.06
C VAL A 18 -11.89 -16.42 21.16
N ILE A 19 -10.98 -17.16 21.78
CA ILE A 19 -9.56 -16.82 21.93
C ILE A 19 -8.78 -17.47 20.80
N ILE A 20 -7.93 -16.70 20.12
CA ILE A 20 -7.06 -17.19 19.06
C ILE A 20 -5.61 -16.98 19.47
N ASN A 21 -4.89 -18.07 19.69
CA ASN A 21 -3.45 -18.01 19.99
C ASN A 21 -2.68 -17.92 18.67
N ILE A 22 -2.06 -16.77 18.41
CA ILE A 22 -1.19 -16.57 17.25
C ILE A 22 0.23 -16.98 17.66
N PRO A 23 0.79 -18.08 17.11
CA PRO A 23 2.15 -18.46 17.39
C PRO A 23 3.12 -17.39 16.85
N PRO A 24 4.28 -17.18 17.49
CA PRO A 24 5.28 -16.26 16.98
C PRO A 24 5.74 -16.72 15.59
N LEU A 25 5.80 -15.79 14.64
CA LEU A 25 6.26 -16.07 13.28
C LEU A 25 7.74 -16.48 13.30
N THR A 26 8.07 -17.54 12.57
CA THR A 26 9.47 -17.92 12.28
C THR A 26 10.15 -16.81 11.46
N GLU A 27 11.48 -16.74 11.53
CA GLU A 27 12.24 -15.74 10.77
C GLU A 27 12.02 -15.89 9.25
N GLU A 28 11.92 -17.12 8.76
CA GLU A 28 11.60 -17.42 7.37
C GLU A 28 10.23 -16.85 6.97
N ARG A 29 9.20 -17.06 7.80
CA ARG A 29 7.86 -16.53 7.52
C ARG A 29 7.82 -15.01 7.54
N ARG A 30 8.59 -14.36 8.41
CA ARG A 30 8.72 -12.89 8.43
C ARG A 30 9.37 -12.37 7.15
N ARG A 31 10.43 -13.02 6.67
CA ARG A 31 11.09 -12.64 5.41
C ARG A 31 10.15 -12.75 4.21
N ASP A 32 9.30 -13.78 4.17
CA ASP A 32 8.31 -13.92 3.11
C ASP A 32 7.22 -12.83 3.16
N LEU A 33 6.77 -12.46 4.36
CA LEU A 33 5.83 -11.36 4.54
C LEU A 33 6.43 -10.02 4.13
N VAL A 34 7.72 -9.78 4.41
CA VAL A 34 8.43 -8.58 3.94
C VAL A 34 8.48 -8.56 2.42
N LYS A 35 8.78 -9.69 1.75
CA LYS A 35 8.77 -9.76 0.28
C LYS A 35 7.38 -9.44 -0.29
N ALA A 36 6.32 -10.00 0.31
CA ALA A 36 4.95 -9.72 -0.11
C ALA A 36 4.60 -8.24 0.07
N ALA A 37 4.96 -7.63 1.21
CA ALA A 37 4.75 -6.21 1.45
C ALA A 37 5.48 -5.33 0.41
N ARG A 38 6.72 -5.68 0.04
CA ARG A 38 7.48 -4.97 -1.00
C ARG A 38 6.84 -5.07 -2.38
N ALA A 39 6.31 -6.23 -2.73
CA ALA A 39 5.61 -6.44 -4.00
C ALA A 39 4.37 -5.52 -4.09
N GLU A 40 3.54 -5.52 -3.04
CA GLU A 40 2.37 -4.63 -2.95
C GLU A 40 2.78 -3.14 -3.01
N GLY A 41 3.90 -2.80 -2.38
CA GLY A 41 4.49 -1.47 -2.44
C GLY A 41 4.88 -1.03 -3.85
N GLU A 42 5.42 -1.95 -4.65
CA GLU A 42 5.76 -1.63 -6.04
C GLU A 42 4.51 -1.51 -6.91
N ASP A 43 3.52 -2.37 -6.73
CA ASP A 43 2.24 -2.30 -7.43
C ASP A 43 1.54 -0.96 -7.15
N ALA A 44 1.56 -0.49 -5.89
CA ALA A 44 1.06 0.82 -5.52
C ALA A 44 1.82 1.96 -6.23
N ARG A 45 3.16 1.88 -6.33
CA ARG A 45 3.97 2.87 -7.06
C ARG A 45 3.69 2.87 -8.55
N ILE A 46 3.50 1.69 -9.16
CA ILE A 46 3.10 1.56 -10.57
C ILE A 46 1.74 2.23 -10.80
N GLY A 47 0.76 1.96 -9.93
CA GLY A 47 -0.56 2.59 -9.98
C GLY A 47 -0.51 4.11 -9.92
N ILE A 48 0.26 4.67 -8.98
CA ILE A 48 0.47 6.14 -8.87
C ILE A 48 1.05 6.71 -10.17
N ARG A 49 2.02 6.03 -10.79
CA ARG A 49 2.63 6.48 -12.05
C ARG A 49 1.65 6.42 -13.22
N SER A 50 0.78 5.41 -13.28
CA SER A 50 -0.27 5.30 -14.31
C SER A 50 -1.26 6.45 -14.20
N VAL A 51 -1.81 6.67 -13.00
CA VAL A 51 -2.80 7.75 -12.75
C VAL A 51 -2.20 9.12 -13.02
N ARG A 52 -0.92 9.36 -12.69
CA ARG A 52 -0.23 10.60 -13.07
C ARG A 52 -0.20 10.80 -14.58
N LYS A 53 0.11 9.74 -15.34
CA LYS A 53 0.16 9.82 -16.80
C LYS A 53 -1.23 10.13 -17.36
N GLU A 54 -2.26 9.41 -16.91
CA GLU A 54 -3.65 9.62 -17.31
C GLU A 54 -4.09 11.06 -17.03
N ALA A 55 -3.84 11.57 -15.81
CA ALA A 55 -4.17 12.94 -15.44
C ALA A 55 -3.45 13.99 -16.32
N ASN A 56 -2.17 13.77 -16.64
CA ASN A 56 -1.42 14.67 -17.51
C ASN A 56 -1.90 14.62 -18.96
N ASP A 57 -2.28 13.43 -19.45
CA ASP A 57 -2.83 13.26 -20.79
C ASP A 57 -4.21 13.96 -20.89
N GLU A 58 -5.05 13.88 -19.84
CA GLU A 58 -6.31 14.62 -19.75
C GLU A 58 -6.10 16.13 -19.71
N ILE A 59 -5.14 16.63 -18.91
CA ILE A 59 -4.82 18.06 -18.83
C ILE A 59 -4.40 18.60 -20.20
N LYS A 60 -3.59 17.84 -20.96
CA LYS A 60 -3.14 18.24 -22.30
C LYS A 60 -4.23 18.17 -23.36
N ALA A 61 -5.27 17.38 -23.15
CA ALA A 61 -6.41 17.28 -24.05
C ALA A 61 -7.42 18.43 -23.88
N LEU A 62 -7.24 19.31 -22.90
CA LEU A 62 -8.12 20.47 -22.67
C LEU A 62 -7.82 21.59 -23.67
N ASP A 63 -8.78 21.86 -24.55
CA ASP A 63 -8.73 22.98 -25.49
C ASP A 63 -9.19 24.30 -24.84
N GLY A 64 -8.56 25.41 -25.21
CA GLY A 64 -8.99 26.76 -24.80
C GLY A 64 -8.57 27.19 -23.39
N ILE A 65 -7.66 26.45 -22.75
CA ILE A 65 -7.05 26.83 -21.46
C ILE A 65 -5.70 27.54 -21.70
N SER A 66 -5.36 28.50 -20.83
CA SER A 66 -4.06 29.17 -20.82
C SER A 66 -2.92 28.19 -20.50
N GLU A 67 -1.76 28.34 -21.16
CA GLU A 67 -0.55 27.56 -20.85
C GLU A 67 -0.13 27.66 -19.38
N ASP A 68 -0.35 28.81 -18.74
CA ASP A 68 -0.02 29.00 -17.33
C ASP A 68 -0.88 28.11 -16.42
N LEU A 69 -2.17 27.97 -16.74
CA LEU A 69 -3.08 27.11 -15.98
C LEU A 69 -2.78 25.62 -16.19
N ILE A 70 -2.35 25.24 -17.39
CA ILE A 70 -1.91 23.88 -17.70
C ILE A 70 -0.67 23.52 -16.86
N LYS A 71 0.33 24.42 -16.82
CA LYS A 71 1.54 24.21 -16.01
C LYS A 71 1.21 24.10 -14.52
N ASP A 72 0.36 24.98 -14.00
CA ASP A 72 -0.09 24.92 -12.60
C ASP A 72 -0.79 23.59 -12.28
N ALA A 73 -1.60 23.07 -13.22
CA ALA A 73 -2.27 21.78 -13.05
C ALA A 73 -1.28 20.61 -13.06
N GLU A 74 -0.32 20.60 -13.99
CA GLU A 74 0.75 19.59 -14.04
C GLU A 74 1.60 19.60 -12.77
N GLU A 75 1.96 20.79 -12.24
CA GLU A 75 2.69 20.91 -10.98
C GLU A 75 1.90 20.36 -9.79
N ARG A 76 0.59 20.62 -9.73
CA ARG A 76 -0.28 20.04 -8.68
C ARG A 76 -0.32 18.53 -8.77
N VAL A 77 -0.48 17.97 -9.97
CA VAL A 77 -0.45 16.52 -10.21
C VAL A 77 0.89 15.93 -9.76
N GLN A 78 2.01 16.58 -10.09
CA GLN A 78 3.34 16.13 -9.67
C GLN A 78 3.53 16.21 -8.15
N SER A 79 3.06 17.27 -7.50
CA SER A 79 3.08 17.42 -6.04
C SER A 79 2.28 16.32 -5.34
N LEU A 80 1.08 16.01 -5.83
CA LEU A 80 0.26 14.91 -5.32
C LEU A 80 0.95 13.56 -5.53
N THR A 81 1.51 13.31 -6.72
CA THR A 81 2.26 12.09 -7.03
C THR A 81 3.41 11.89 -6.04
N ASN A 82 4.21 12.93 -5.80
CA ASN A 82 5.32 12.89 -4.85
C ASN A 82 4.85 12.61 -3.42
N LYS A 83 3.77 13.27 -2.99
CA LYS A 83 3.16 13.07 -1.67
C LYS A 83 2.72 11.62 -1.46
N TYR A 84 2.01 11.03 -2.41
CA TYR A 84 1.52 9.66 -2.28
C TYR A 84 2.63 8.62 -2.45
N THR A 85 3.64 8.89 -3.28
CA THR A 85 4.82 8.03 -3.39
C THR A 85 5.54 7.95 -2.05
N LYS A 86 5.80 9.10 -1.41
CA LYS A 86 6.41 9.14 -0.08
C LYS A 86 5.56 8.42 0.97
N LYS A 87 4.23 8.59 0.91
CA LYS A 87 3.32 7.89 1.83
C LYS A 87 3.40 6.37 1.69
N VAL A 88 3.56 5.85 0.47
CA VAL A 88 3.77 4.41 0.23
C VAL A 88 5.09 3.97 0.86
N ASP A 89 6.17 4.71 0.64
CA ASP A 89 7.48 4.39 1.21
C ASP A 89 7.45 4.39 2.76
N ASP A 90 6.85 5.41 3.38
CA ASP A 90 6.70 5.50 4.85
C ASP A 90 5.89 4.32 5.42
N ILE A 91 4.82 3.90 4.72
CA ILE A 91 3.99 2.76 5.14
C ILE A 91 4.78 1.45 5.01
N LEU A 92 5.52 1.27 3.92
CA LEU A 92 6.34 0.07 3.70
C LEU A 92 7.43 -0.04 4.77
N GLU A 93 8.16 1.05 5.03
CA GLU A 93 9.21 1.06 6.05
C GLU A 93 8.64 0.71 7.43
N LYS A 94 7.52 1.33 7.80
CA LYS A 94 6.83 1.00 9.05
C LYS A 94 6.41 -0.47 9.09
N LYS A 95 5.88 -1.00 7.98
CA LYS A 95 5.38 -2.38 7.93
C LYS A 95 6.50 -3.41 7.99
N GLU A 96 7.63 -3.13 7.33
CA GLU A 96 8.83 -3.95 7.41
C GLU A 96 9.38 -3.98 8.84
N GLY A 97 9.42 -2.80 9.51
CA GLY A 97 9.78 -2.70 10.92
C GLY A 97 8.88 -3.54 11.82
N GLU A 98 7.56 -3.44 11.67
CA GLU A 98 6.58 -4.23 12.43
C GLU A 98 6.73 -5.75 12.22
N ILE A 99 7.04 -6.19 11.00
CA ILE A 99 7.21 -7.62 10.70
C ILE A 99 8.51 -8.15 11.32
N MET A 100 9.58 -7.35 11.31
CA MET A 100 10.91 -7.77 11.73
C MET A 100 11.18 -7.60 13.23
N HIS A 101 10.49 -6.68 13.90
CA HIS A 101 10.55 -6.54 15.36
C HIS A 101 9.52 -7.43 16.08
N VAL A 102 9.83 -7.76 17.34
CA VAL A 102 8.94 -8.34 18.35
C VAL A 102 8.92 -7.39 19.52
#